data_AF-F4PY63-F1
#
_entry.id   AF-F4PY63-F1
#
_cell.length_a   1.000
_cell.length_b   1.000
_cell.length_c   1.000
_cell.angle_alpha   90.00
_cell.angle_beta   90.00
_cell.angle_gamma   90.00
#
_symmetry.space_group_name_H-M   'P 1'
#
loop_
_entity.id
_entity.type
_entity.pdbx_description
1 polymer ?
#
loop_
_entity_poly.entity_id
_entity_poly.type
_entity_poly.pdbx_seq_one_letter_code
_entity_poly.pdbx_strand_id
1 'polypeptide(L)'
;MSRTKSEVSELNVARKGNRCIQIKTTGRMSREDVKKEAQQLSDDFFNRGIRGTIHVLLPFMETGWKTGKLTKVGEAISLFNPTEYNVEEPSHFNTFLLYLIPTDVVVKAGGCNGQENDCLWEEMMQICPEVIRSVYPTPESLKEAIGLDRTALVPLNKIHEIESKLPSSFKIVVSGNQGCTYTSTTRENAKKEIRLKLTKAHFTVDKKRDYKVHGVSPFEKKPIVYQYLDDGNVKLYNGIEYSNCTRKELEVNRRNTLSCPNSYTKLRSGLNLKQSYFNLYKTGGSITKAAYHLFLESNPTIHPDYIEQDEGEWISACSSGPLVWSEHGYQGPLYKYDVRKMYAAIMKYRAFLVPIKRGQFKKMTTQELNDASFIPPGIYKATVNGNHKCFKTNKRNYYTHYDLGFAKQLGLEFNLIQEENQPNALLYDGDKKINGSTLFKSYIEQVMKWIDKSKNEDKEIQMMVKGLYQKLWGFMGKKVYKKRTVKSKTINTYNQDNLKQELNDCDYVESTKPINDTNLHQIKFHNSQHIYDTHWARIVPFIISRGRSMVGNIMLPHIDNIKRVHTDGFYSVVELSFEKNGRQNLDNVKMGNDIGNISFEGFNQNATIHKLKKVQGFN
;
A
#
# COMPACT_ATOMS: atom_id res chain seq x y z
N MET A 1 -6.54 55.35 39.54
CA MET A 1 -6.74 54.45 38.39
C MET A 1 -5.41 54.32 37.65
N SER A 2 -4.69 53.20 37.82
CA SER A 2 -3.52 52.87 37.00
C SER A 2 -4.03 52.47 35.62
N ARG A 3 -3.68 53.22 34.57
CA ARG A 3 -4.05 52.89 33.18
C ARG A 3 -3.28 51.63 32.76
N THR A 4 -3.95 50.48 32.67
CA THR A 4 -3.41 49.31 31.98
C THR A 4 -3.40 49.56 30.47
N LYS A 5 -2.38 49.06 29.77
CA LYS A 5 -2.27 49.12 28.31
C LYS A 5 -2.10 47.71 27.77
N SER A 6 -2.96 47.34 26.82
CA SER A 6 -2.95 46.04 26.16
C SER A 6 -2.46 46.16 24.71
N GLU A 7 -1.54 45.29 24.33
CA GLU A 7 -0.98 45.18 22.98
C GLU A 7 -1.29 43.79 22.42
N VAL A 8 -1.83 43.74 21.20
CA VAL A 8 -2.20 42.49 20.54
C VAL A 8 -1.20 42.16 19.44
N SER A 9 -0.67 40.95 19.43
CA SER A 9 0.21 40.45 18.37
C SER A 9 -0.22 39.06 17.90
N GLU A 10 -0.18 38.86 16.58
CA GLU A 10 -0.39 37.55 15.97
C GLU A 10 0.96 36.82 15.87
N LEU A 11 1.06 35.62 16.43
CA LEU A 11 2.30 34.85 16.42
C LEU A 11 2.40 33.96 15.17
N ASN A 12 3.60 33.88 14.60
CA ASN A 12 3.98 32.93 13.54
C ASN A 12 4.11 31.48 14.07
N VAL A 13 3.30 31.09 15.04
CA VAL A 13 3.27 29.75 15.63
C VAL A 13 1.85 29.21 15.56
N ALA A 14 1.68 28.05 14.95
CA ALA A 14 0.38 27.39 14.82
C ALA A 14 0.30 26.19 15.78
N ARG A 15 -0.76 26.13 16.60
CA ARG A 15 -1.05 24.97 17.46
C ARG A 15 -2.27 24.24 16.90
N LYS A 16 -2.10 22.96 16.53
CA LYS A 16 -3.12 22.16 15.84
C LYS A 16 -3.66 22.81 14.54
N GLY A 17 -2.85 23.62 13.86
CA GLY A 17 -3.21 24.31 12.61
C GLY A 17 -3.88 25.67 12.80
N ASN A 18 -4.17 26.09 14.04
CA ASN A 18 -4.76 27.40 14.33
C ASN A 18 -3.67 28.38 14.78
N ARG A 19 -3.76 29.63 14.30
CA ARG A 19 -2.82 30.70 14.67
C ARG A 19 -3.04 31.11 16.13
N CYS A 20 -1.95 31.41 16.81
CA CYS A 20 -1.97 31.85 18.20
C CYS A 20 -1.99 33.38 18.26
N ILE A 21 -2.96 33.95 18.97
CA ILE A 21 -3.03 35.39 19.24
C ILE A 21 -2.47 35.63 20.64
N GLN A 22 -1.52 36.53 20.76
CA GLN A 22 -0.96 36.97 22.03
C GLN A 22 -1.52 38.35 22.38
N ILE A 23 -1.94 38.52 23.63
CA ILE A 23 -2.30 39.81 24.21
C ILE A 23 -1.35 40.04 25.37
N LYS A 24 -0.58 41.12 25.29
CA LYS A 24 0.31 41.57 26.34
C LYS A 24 -0.31 42.74 27.05
N THR A 25 -0.63 42.57 28.32
CA THR A 25 -1.14 43.65 29.16
C THR A 25 -0.03 44.14 30.08
N THR A 26 0.10 45.45 30.20
CA THR A 26 1.13 46.13 30.99
C THR A 26 0.48 47.13 31.94
N GLY A 27 0.99 47.20 33.16
CA GLY A 27 0.43 48.01 34.26
C GLY A 27 0.75 47.36 35.60
N ARG A 28 0.72 48.14 36.69
CA ARG A 28 0.96 47.60 38.04
C ARG A 28 -0.33 46.95 38.55
N MET A 29 -0.36 45.62 38.59
CA MET A 29 -1.56 44.81 38.90
C MET A 29 -1.31 43.87 40.07
N SER A 30 -2.29 43.71 40.96
CA SER A 30 -2.32 42.59 41.90
C SER A 30 -2.73 41.29 41.18
N ARG A 31 -2.59 40.14 41.84
CA ARG A 31 -3.04 38.84 41.30
C ARG A 31 -4.54 38.84 40.96
N GLU A 32 -5.37 39.45 41.80
CA GLU A 32 -6.81 39.56 41.57
C GLU A 32 -7.13 40.51 40.41
N ASP A 33 -6.36 41.58 40.24
CA ASP A 33 -6.51 42.47 39.07
C ASP A 33 -6.20 41.72 37.77
N VAL A 34 -5.12 40.92 37.73
CA VAL A 34 -4.79 40.11 36.55
C VAL A 34 -5.89 39.08 36.26
N LYS A 35 -6.41 38.41 37.31
CA LYS A 35 -7.50 37.44 37.16
C LYS A 35 -8.75 38.10 36.58
N LYS A 36 -9.12 39.28 37.11
CA LYS A 36 -10.27 40.05 36.65
C LYS A 36 -10.12 40.51 35.21
N GLU A 37 -8.96 41.05 34.84
CA GLU A 37 -8.72 41.56 33.49
C GLU A 37 -8.63 40.43 32.45
N ALA A 38 -7.98 39.31 32.80
CA ALA A 38 -7.96 38.12 31.95
C ALA A 38 -9.34 37.47 31.80
N GLN A 39 -10.15 37.45 32.86
CA GLN A 39 -11.53 36.95 32.80
C GLN A 39 -12.40 37.84 31.92
N GLN A 40 -12.30 39.17 32.07
CA GLN A 40 -13.04 40.11 31.23
C GLN A 40 -12.71 39.92 29.74
N LEU A 41 -11.44 39.73 29.40
CA LEU A 41 -11.04 39.41 28.02
C LEU A 41 -11.63 38.08 27.54
N SER A 42 -11.66 37.05 28.39
CA SER A 42 -12.28 35.74 28.08
C SER A 42 -13.77 35.88 27.79
N ASP A 43 -14.49 36.64 28.62
CA ASP A 43 -15.92 36.84 28.50
C ASP A 43 -16.26 37.71 27.28
N ASP A 44 -15.46 38.75 27.01
CA ASP A 44 -15.60 39.57 25.81
C ASP A 44 -15.42 38.74 24.52
N PHE A 45 -14.44 37.83 24.50
CA PHE A 45 -14.30 36.89 23.39
C PHE A 45 -15.52 35.98 23.24
N PHE A 46 -16.01 35.44 24.34
CA PHE A 46 -17.20 34.59 24.33
C PHE A 46 -18.42 35.31 23.77
N ASN A 47 -18.65 36.54 24.23
CA ASN A 47 -19.77 37.40 23.83
C ASN A 47 -19.68 37.86 22.38
N ARG A 48 -18.45 38.02 21.84
CA ARG A 48 -18.20 38.27 20.41
C ARG A 48 -18.28 37.02 19.54
N GLY A 49 -18.71 35.88 20.09
CA GLY A 49 -18.85 34.63 19.36
C GLY A 49 -17.53 33.90 19.10
N ILE A 50 -16.41 34.38 19.64
CA ILE A 50 -15.12 33.70 19.52
C ILE A 50 -15.14 32.46 20.43
N ARG A 51 -14.66 31.34 19.90
CA ARG A 51 -14.49 30.09 20.62
C ARG A 51 -13.03 29.69 20.55
N GLY A 52 -12.53 29.02 21.59
CA GLY A 52 -11.13 28.66 21.65
C GLY A 52 -10.70 28.29 23.06
N THR A 53 -9.38 28.25 23.24
CA THR A 53 -8.75 28.04 24.54
C THR A 53 -7.82 29.19 24.88
N ILE A 54 -7.81 29.56 26.15
CA ILE A 54 -7.02 30.65 26.70
C ILE A 54 -5.94 30.08 27.63
N HIS A 55 -4.79 30.75 27.64
CA HIS A 55 -3.68 30.48 28.54
C HIS A 55 -3.14 31.80 29.08
N VAL A 56 -3.02 31.94 30.40
CA VAL A 56 -2.49 33.15 31.03
C VAL A 56 -1.13 32.87 31.65
N LEU A 57 -0.16 33.71 31.30
CA LEU A 57 1.22 33.62 31.78
C LEU A 57 1.58 34.84 32.63
N LEU A 58 2.21 34.55 33.75
CA LEU A 58 2.70 35.53 34.72
C LEU A 58 4.23 35.46 34.79
N PRO A 59 4.93 36.61 34.87
CA PRO A 59 6.39 36.63 35.03
C PRO A 59 6.78 36.44 36.50
N PHE A 60 7.67 35.48 36.78
CA PHE A 60 8.31 35.28 38.09
C PHE A 60 9.82 35.52 37.95
N MET A 61 10.42 36.31 38.85
CA MET A 61 11.77 36.86 38.67
C MET A 61 12.86 35.78 38.48
N GLU A 62 12.77 34.66 39.20
CA GLU A 62 13.80 33.61 39.17
C GLU A 62 13.54 32.51 38.13
N THR A 63 12.28 32.31 37.74
CA THR A 63 11.86 31.11 37.00
C THR A 63 11.21 31.41 35.65
N GLY A 64 11.18 32.69 35.26
CA GLY A 64 10.63 33.18 34.01
C GLY A 64 9.10 33.17 33.96
N TRP A 65 8.54 33.01 32.77
CA TRP A 65 7.10 33.00 32.57
C TRP A 65 6.48 31.68 33.02
N LYS A 66 5.48 31.75 33.91
CA LYS A 66 4.74 30.60 34.42
C LYS A 66 3.30 30.66 33.99
N THR A 67 2.72 29.49 33.73
CA THR A 67 1.39 29.38 33.14
C THR A 67 0.41 28.68 34.06
N GLY A 68 -0.84 29.16 34.06
CA GLY A 68 -1.96 28.42 34.62
C GLY A 68 -2.40 27.26 33.72
N LYS A 69 -3.48 26.57 34.11
CA LYS A 69 -4.11 25.54 33.27
C LYS A 69 -4.76 26.18 32.05
N LEU A 70 -4.85 25.41 30.97
CA LEU A 70 -5.59 25.80 29.78
C LEU A 70 -7.10 25.77 30.07
N THR A 71 -7.79 26.87 29.77
CA THR A 71 -9.25 27.00 29.99
C THR A 71 -9.95 27.32 28.67
N LYS A 72 -11.25 27.03 28.55
CA LYS A 72 -12.00 27.46 27.35
C LYS A 72 -12.41 28.92 27.47
N VAL A 73 -12.55 29.58 26.33
CA VAL A 73 -13.13 30.95 26.25
C VAL A 73 -14.51 30.96 26.91
N GLY A 74 -14.72 31.87 27.86
CA GLY A 74 -15.93 32.00 28.69
C GLY A 74 -15.98 31.11 29.95
N GLU A 75 -15.02 30.19 30.15
CA GLU A 75 -14.85 29.48 31.43
C GLU A 75 -13.94 30.31 32.37
N ALA A 76 -13.97 29.96 33.66
CA ALA A 76 -13.13 30.62 34.68
C ALA A 76 -11.64 30.46 34.38
N ILE A 77 -10.90 31.58 34.30
CA ILE A 77 -9.47 31.61 33.99
C ILE A 77 -8.65 30.96 35.12
N SER A 78 -7.66 30.16 34.72
CA SER A 78 -6.68 29.58 35.63
C SER A 78 -5.36 30.35 35.56
N LEU A 79 -4.89 30.82 36.72
CA LEU A 79 -3.56 31.40 36.90
C LEU A 79 -2.61 30.37 37.52
N PHE A 80 -1.31 30.54 37.29
CA PHE A 80 -0.27 29.70 37.92
C PHE A 80 -0.35 29.79 39.45
N ASN A 81 -0.28 28.65 40.14
CA ASN A 81 -0.31 28.59 41.61
C ASN A 81 1.14 28.47 42.15
N PRO A 82 1.71 29.52 42.75
CA PRO A 82 3.10 29.49 43.25
C PRO A 82 3.32 28.49 44.39
N THR A 83 2.29 28.26 45.22
CA THR A 83 2.34 27.36 46.39
C THR A 83 2.59 25.91 46.01
N GLU A 84 2.10 25.48 44.85
CA GLU A 84 2.29 24.11 44.34
C GLU A 84 3.74 23.83 43.92
N TYR A 85 4.56 24.87 43.74
CA TYR A 85 5.91 24.78 43.17
C TYR A 85 6.98 25.46 44.03
N ASN A 86 6.66 25.85 45.27
CA ASN A 86 7.56 26.56 46.19
C ASN A 86 8.26 27.79 45.56
N VAL A 87 7.53 28.56 44.76
CA VAL A 87 8.04 29.79 44.13
C VAL A 87 7.49 31.00 44.88
N GLU A 88 8.32 32.00 45.16
CA GLU A 88 7.88 33.24 45.80
C GLU A 88 7.04 34.10 44.84
N GLU A 89 5.86 34.56 45.29
CA GLU A 89 4.98 35.40 44.47
C GLU A 89 5.36 36.88 44.57
N PRO A 90 5.56 37.58 43.43
CA PRO A 90 5.77 39.02 43.44
C PRO A 90 4.56 39.75 44.03
N SER A 91 4.79 40.79 44.83
CA SER A 91 3.70 41.61 45.39
C SER A 91 2.80 42.25 44.32
N HIS A 92 3.34 42.48 43.11
CA HIS A 92 2.61 43.02 41.95
C HIS A 92 3.22 42.47 40.66
N PHE A 93 2.38 42.33 39.64
CA PHE A 93 2.78 42.03 38.27
C PHE A 93 2.77 43.31 37.43
N ASN A 94 3.88 43.59 36.74
CA ASN A 94 3.97 44.74 35.81
C ASN A 94 3.45 44.39 34.40
N THR A 95 3.31 43.09 34.11
CA THR A 95 2.78 42.60 32.84
C THR A 95 2.24 41.17 32.99
N PHE A 96 1.29 40.79 32.15
CA PHE A 96 0.92 39.40 31.91
C PHE A 96 0.69 39.16 30.41
N LEU A 97 0.79 37.90 29.99
CA LEU A 97 0.46 37.48 28.63
C LEU A 97 -0.78 36.58 28.63
N LEU A 98 -1.69 36.83 27.70
CA LEU A 98 -2.81 35.96 27.41
C LEU A 98 -2.67 35.42 25.99
N TYR A 99 -2.59 34.10 25.85
CA TYR A 99 -2.64 33.42 24.57
C TYR A 99 -4.05 32.91 24.28
N LEU A 100 -4.65 33.40 23.20
CA LEU A 100 -5.87 32.88 22.64
C LEU A 100 -5.53 31.97 21.46
N ILE A 101 -6.01 30.73 21.51
CA ILE A 101 -6.00 29.80 20.39
C ILE A 101 -7.45 29.63 19.94
N PRO A 102 -7.89 30.35 18.89
CA PRO A 102 -9.23 30.20 18.35
C PRO A 102 -9.45 28.76 17.88
N THR A 103 -10.65 28.25 18.10
CA THR A 103 -11.14 27.01 17.47
C THR A 103 -12.29 27.39 16.56
N ASP A 104 -12.16 27.06 15.28
CA ASP A 104 -13.27 27.14 14.33
C ASP A 104 -14.49 26.42 14.91
N VAL A 105 -15.69 26.98 14.71
CA VAL A 105 -16.95 26.27 15.03
C VAL A 105 -16.93 24.96 14.25
N VAL A 106 -16.99 23.83 14.98
CA VAL A 106 -16.94 22.51 14.35
C VAL A 106 -18.25 22.26 13.62
N VAL A 107 -18.26 22.52 12.32
CA VAL A 107 -19.38 22.16 11.46
C VAL A 107 -19.32 20.66 11.19
N LYS A 108 -20.20 19.89 11.84
CA LYS A 108 -20.42 18.45 11.58
C LYS A 108 -21.30 18.22 10.34
N ALA A 109 -21.12 19.04 9.33
CA ALA A 109 -21.82 18.99 8.05
C ALA A 109 -20.86 19.48 6.96
N GLY A 110 -21.05 19.04 5.72
CA GLY A 110 -20.19 19.43 4.61
C GLY A 110 -20.95 19.90 3.36
N GLY A 111 -20.35 20.84 2.64
CA GLY A 111 -20.89 21.50 1.47
C GLY A 111 -20.20 22.85 1.26
N CYS A 112 -19.15 22.94 0.44
CA CYS A 112 -18.50 24.24 0.21
C CYS A 112 -18.09 24.53 -1.24
N ASN A 113 -18.54 23.73 -2.20
CA ASN A 113 -18.33 24.02 -3.62
C ASN A 113 -19.56 24.76 -4.16
N GLY A 114 -19.59 26.08 -3.97
CA GLY A 114 -20.61 26.98 -4.53
C GLY A 114 -21.92 27.09 -3.71
N GLN A 115 -22.94 27.75 -4.29
CA GLN A 115 -24.27 27.93 -3.67
C GLN A 115 -24.99 26.59 -3.41
N GLU A 116 -24.58 25.54 -4.12
CA GLU A 116 -25.27 24.25 -4.20
C GLU A 116 -24.69 23.17 -3.29
N ASN A 117 -23.50 23.36 -2.69
CA ASN A 117 -22.98 22.50 -1.62
C ASN A 117 -22.81 21.00 -1.96
N ASP A 118 -22.18 20.69 -3.10
CA ASP A 118 -22.13 19.33 -3.68
C ASP A 118 -20.89 18.49 -3.45
N CYS A 119 -19.94 19.01 -2.67
CA CYS A 119 -18.65 18.34 -2.49
C CYS A 119 -18.76 16.87 -2.04
N LEU A 120 -19.80 16.46 -1.31
CA LEU A 120 -19.98 15.04 -0.98
C LEU A 120 -20.18 14.17 -2.24
N TRP A 121 -21.12 14.56 -3.10
CA TRP A 121 -21.44 13.82 -4.31
C TRP A 121 -20.24 13.81 -5.28
N GLU A 122 -19.59 14.97 -5.45
CA GLU A 122 -18.44 15.12 -6.34
C GLU A 122 -17.27 14.22 -5.91
N GLU A 123 -16.95 14.18 -4.61
CA GLU A 123 -15.85 13.35 -4.11
C GLU A 123 -16.20 11.85 -4.13
N MET A 124 -17.48 11.48 -3.91
CA MET A 124 -17.94 10.10 -4.10
C MET A 124 -17.86 9.66 -5.58
N MET A 125 -18.18 10.56 -6.51
CA MET A 125 -18.05 10.35 -7.96
C MET A 125 -16.59 10.18 -8.38
N GLN A 126 -15.63 10.85 -7.74
CA GLN A 126 -14.20 10.61 -7.99
C GLN A 126 -13.76 9.20 -7.56
N ILE A 127 -14.39 8.62 -6.53
CA ILE A 127 -14.01 7.32 -5.98
C ILE A 127 -14.67 6.15 -6.72
N CYS A 128 -15.98 6.20 -6.96
CA CYS A 128 -16.74 5.08 -7.52
C CYS A 128 -17.87 5.52 -8.45
N PRO A 129 -17.54 6.16 -9.59
CA PRO A 129 -18.50 6.88 -10.43
C PRO A 129 -19.65 6.01 -10.95
N GLU A 130 -19.38 4.75 -11.30
CA GLU A 130 -20.42 3.84 -11.79
C GLU A 130 -21.49 3.54 -10.75
N VAL A 131 -21.09 3.35 -9.49
CA VAL A 131 -22.02 3.05 -8.39
C VAL A 131 -22.78 4.30 -7.99
N ILE A 132 -22.09 5.44 -7.86
CA ILE A 132 -22.73 6.69 -7.48
C ILE A 132 -23.70 7.15 -8.55
N ARG A 133 -23.34 7.12 -9.84
CA ARG A 133 -24.27 7.47 -10.93
C ARG A 133 -25.51 6.57 -10.96
N SER A 134 -25.38 5.30 -10.56
CA SER A 134 -26.51 4.37 -10.53
C SER A 134 -27.46 4.62 -9.36
N VAL A 135 -26.96 5.07 -8.20
CA VAL A 135 -27.77 5.25 -6.98
C VAL A 135 -28.21 6.71 -6.82
N TYR A 136 -27.33 7.64 -7.16
CA TYR A 136 -27.47 9.09 -7.09
C TYR A 136 -27.03 9.72 -8.42
N PRO A 137 -27.88 9.70 -9.46
CA PRO A 137 -27.51 10.20 -10.78
C PRO A 137 -27.03 11.65 -10.78
N THR A 138 -27.56 12.47 -9.87
CA THR A 138 -27.21 13.89 -9.72
C THR A 138 -27.02 14.27 -8.24
N PRO A 139 -26.34 15.38 -7.91
CA PRO A 139 -26.23 15.87 -6.54
C PRO A 139 -27.59 16.14 -5.88
N GLU A 140 -28.57 16.64 -6.64
CA GLU A 140 -29.95 16.86 -6.21
C GLU A 140 -30.56 15.57 -5.64
N SER A 141 -30.44 14.47 -6.40
CA SER A 141 -31.01 13.17 -6.00
C SER A 141 -30.40 12.62 -4.71
N LEU A 142 -29.14 12.95 -4.41
CA LEU A 142 -28.49 12.59 -3.15
C LEU A 142 -29.09 13.37 -1.98
N LYS A 143 -29.42 14.66 -2.17
CA LYS A 143 -30.01 15.51 -1.12
C LYS A 143 -31.47 15.19 -0.88
N GLU A 144 -32.25 15.02 -1.94
CA GLU A 144 -33.64 14.54 -1.87
C GLU A 144 -33.72 13.21 -1.12
N ALA A 145 -32.76 12.31 -1.37
CA ALA A 145 -32.70 11.01 -0.74
C ALA A 145 -32.57 11.02 0.79
N ILE A 146 -32.14 12.13 1.38
CA ILE A 146 -31.97 12.33 2.84
C ILE A 146 -32.82 13.47 3.39
N GLY A 147 -33.76 13.99 2.57
CA GLY A 147 -34.69 15.06 2.94
C GLY A 147 -34.03 16.42 3.15
N LEU A 148 -33.01 16.74 2.36
CA LEU A 148 -32.32 18.04 2.42
C LEU A 148 -32.63 18.90 1.19
N ASP A 149 -32.71 20.21 1.41
CA ASP A 149 -32.81 21.19 0.34
C ASP A 149 -31.52 21.24 -0.50
N ARG A 150 -31.66 21.70 -1.75
CA ARG A 150 -30.57 21.75 -2.72
C ARG A 150 -29.32 22.46 -2.20
N THR A 151 -29.49 23.53 -1.44
CA THR A 151 -28.40 24.39 -0.93
C THR A 151 -27.97 23.99 0.48
N ALA A 152 -28.60 22.99 1.11
CA ALA A 152 -28.25 22.58 2.46
C ALA A 152 -26.89 21.87 2.51
N LEU A 153 -26.17 22.06 3.63
CA LEU A 153 -25.00 21.26 3.97
C LEU A 153 -25.44 19.85 4.33
N VAL A 154 -24.66 18.84 3.97
CA VAL A 154 -24.94 17.44 4.32
C VAL A 154 -24.42 17.14 5.74
N PRO A 155 -25.30 16.89 6.72
CA PRO A 155 -24.89 16.57 8.09
C PRO A 155 -24.24 15.20 8.21
N LEU A 156 -23.25 15.07 9.09
CA LEU A 156 -22.53 13.82 9.32
C LEU A 156 -23.44 12.71 9.87
N ASN A 157 -24.46 13.07 10.65
CA ASN A 157 -25.46 12.12 11.15
C ASN A 157 -26.40 11.60 10.05
N LYS A 158 -26.47 12.23 8.87
CA LYS A 158 -27.27 11.78 7.72
C LYS A 158 -26.52 10.81 6.78
N ILE A 159 -25.21 10.59 6.99
CA ILE A 159 -24.40 9.72 6.12
C ILE A 159 -24.92 8.27 6.11
N HIS A 160 -25.48 7.77 7.22
CA HIS A 160 -26.05 6.42 7.27
C HIS A 160 -27.25 6.24 6.33
N GLU A 161 -28.05 7.28 6.11
CA GLU A 161 -29.17 7.26 5.16
C GLU A 161 -28.65 7.18 3.72
N ILE A 162 -27.57 7.90 3.41
CA ILE A 162 -26.90 7.82 2.11
C ILE A 162 -26.32 6.40 1.90
N GLU A 163 -25.62 5.90 2.91
CA GLU A 163 -25.04 4.57 2.87
C GLU A 163 -26.09 3.49 2.64
N SER A 164 -27.28 3.61 3.26
CA SER A 164 -28.35 2.62 3.16
C SER A 164 -28.78 2.30 1.72
N LYS A 165 -28.69 3.26 0.79
CA LYS A 165 -29.04 3.09 -0.62
C LYS A 165 -27.89 2.55 -1.48
N LEU A 166 -26.64 2.59 -0.98
CA LEU A 166 -25.50 1.98 -1.67
C LEU A 166 -25.57 0.45 -1.61
N PRO A 167 -24.98 -0.27 -2.58
CA PRO A 167 -24.90 -1.73 -2.51
C PRO A 167 -24.25 -2.20 -1.21
N SER A 168 -24.74 -3.30 -0.63
CA SER A 168 -24.29 -3.83 0.68
C SER A 168 -22.79 -4.12 0.78
N SER A 169 -22.11 -4.25 -0.36
CA SER A 169 -20.65 -4.41 -0.43
C SER A 169 -19.85 -3.13 -0.12
N PHE A 170 -20.50 -1.97 -0.06
CA PHE A 170 -19.90 -0.66 0.22
C PHE A 170 -20.24 -0.16 1.61
N LYS A 171 -19.27 0.49 2.27
CA LYS A 171 -19.49 1.33 3.43
C LYS A 171 -18.81 2.70 3.27
N ILE A 172 -19.30 3.70 3.98
CA ILE A 172 -18.73 5.05 4.01
C ILE A 172 -17.93 5.24 5.31
N VAL A 173 -16.75 5.81 5.18
CA VAL A 173 -15.89 6.19 6.31
C VAL A 173 -15.53 7.65 6.13
N VAL A 174 -15.87 8.49 7.10
CA VAL A 174 -15.51 9.91 7.12
C VAL A 174 -14.55 10.14 8.27
N SER A 175 -13.39 10.71 7.99
CA SER A 175 -12.43 11.16 9.02
C SER A 175 -12.38 12.68 9.09
N GLY A 176 -12.09 13.24 10.26
CA GLY A 176 -12.09 14.69 10.45
C GLY A 176 -11.56 15.09 11.81
N ASN A 177 -11.31 16.38 12.00
CA ASN A 177 -10.83 16.92 13.27
C ASN A 177 -11.98 17.02 14.29
N GLN A 178 -11.66 16.97 15.58
CA GLN A 178 -12.56 17.33 16.69
C GLN A 178 -13.94 16.61 16.69
N GLY A 179 -13.96 15.30 16.37
CA GLY A 179 -15.17 14.48 16.41
C GLY A 179 -16.00 14.48 15.12
N CYS A 180 -15.48 15.03 14.02
CA CYS A 180 -16.05 14.86 12.67
C CYS A 180 -15.68 13.49 12.07
N THR A 181 -16.05 12.41 12.75
CA THR A 181 -15.80 11.04 12.29
C THR A 181 -17.10 10.28 12.13
N TYR A 182 -17.24 9.58 11.01
CA TYR A 182 -18.31 8.61 10.78
C TYR A 182 -17.68 7.30 10.35
N THR A 183 -18.10 6.20 10.98
CA THR A 183 -17.77 4.85 10.54
C THR A 183 -19.05 4.04 10.64
N SER A 184 -19.43 3.40 9.54
CA SER A 184 -20.60 2.54 9.51
C SER A 184 -20.52 1.44 10.56
N THR A 185 -21.58 1.32 11.37
CA THR A 185 -21.75 0.23 12.35
C THR A 185 -22.63 -0.90 11.82
N THR A 186 -23.33 -0.69 10.71
CA THR A 186 -24.30 -1.66 10.15
C THR A 186 -23.71 -2.48 8.99
N ARG A 187 -22.53 -2.11 8.48
CA ARG A 187 -21.89 -2.73 7.30
C ARG A 187 -20.50 -3.28 7.60
N GLU A 188 -20.35 -4.02 8.69
CA GLU A 188 -19.05 -4.58 9.13
C GLU A 188 -18.42 -5.51 8.07
N ASN A 189 -19.25 -6.27 7.35
CA ASN A 189 -18.83 -7.21 6.31
C ASN A 189 -18.61 -6.58 4.93
N ALA A 190 -18.71 -5.26 4.80
CA ALA A 190 -18.44 -4.57 3.54
C ALA A 190 -16.97 -4.74 3.13
N LYS A 191 -16.76 -5.00 1.84
CA LYS A 191 -15.43 -5.22 1.23
C LYS A 191 -14.88 -3.96 0.57
N LYS A 192 -15.73 -2.96 0.35
CA LYS A 192 -15.41 -1.69 -0.30
C LYS A 192 -15.72 -0.54 0.64
N GLU A 193 -14.82 0.42 0.72
CA GLU A 193 -14.91 1.58 1.59
C GLU A 193 -14.80 2.86 0.76
N ILE A 194 -15.75 3.78 0.94
CA ILE A 194 -15.67 5.14 0.41
C ILE A 194 -15.09 5.99 1.53
N ARG A 195 -13.79 6.30 1.43
CA ARG A 195 -13.07 7.06 2.46
C ARG A 195 -13.01 8.54 2.13
N LEU A 196 -13.61 9.34 2.99
CA LEU A 196 -13.73 10.79 2.87
C LEU A 196 -13.13 11.49 4.09
N LYS A 197 -12.82 12.76 3.92
CA LYS A 197 -12.40 13.69 4.96
C LYS A 197 -13.34 14.86 5.05
N LEU A 198 -13.80 15.17 6.26
CA LEU A 198 -14.55 16.38 6.55
C LEU A 198 -13.65 17.38 7.28
N THR A 199 -13.27 18.45 6.60
CA THR A 199 -12.47 19.54 7.16
C THR A 199 -13.06 20.88 6.75
N LYS A 200 -13.29 21.79 7.71
CA LYS A 200 -13.85 23.13 7.46
C LYS A 200 -15.13 23.09 6.61
N ALA A 201 -16.08 22.23 6.99
CA ALA A 201 -17.33 22.01 6.25
C ALA A 201 -17.16 21.58 4.78
N HIS A 202 -16.03 20.97 4.42
CA HIS A 202 -15.79 20.46 3.07
C HIS A 202 -15.45 18.96 3.09
N PHE A 203 -16.14 18.20 2.26
CA PHE A 203 -15.77 16.81 1.98
C PHE A 203 -14.64 16.77 0.95
N THR A 204 -13.65 15.93 1.22
CA THR A 204 -12.56 15.62 0.28
C THR A 204 -12.29 14.13 0.29
N VAL A 205 -11.80 13.56 -0.81
CA VAL A 205 -11.32 12.18 -0.84
C VAL A 205 -10.21 12.02 0.19
N ASP A 206 -10.29 11.00 1.05
CA ASP A 206 -9.20 10.68 1.92
C ASP A 206 -8.04 10.07 1.13
N LYS A 207 -7.14 10.94 0.67
CA LYS A 207 -5.91 10.55 -0.04
C LYS A 207 -4.85 9.96 0.89
N LYS A 208 -5.09 9.81 2.21
CA LYS A 208 -4.26 8.95 3.05
C LYS A 208 -4.54 7.52 2.63
N ARG A 209 -3.77 7.06 1.64
CA ARG A 209 -3.66 5.63 1.35
C ARG A 209 -3.10 4.97 2.60
N ASP A 210 -3.64 3.81 2.97
CA ASP A 210 -3.07 2.93 4.02
C ASP A 210 -1.58 2.67 3.75
N TYR A 211 -1.20 2.75 2.48
CA TYR A 211 0.17 2.62 2.03
C TYR A 211 0.54 3.62 0.93
N LYS A 212 1.59 4.42 1.16
CA LYS A 212 2.21 5.26 0.12
C LYS A 212 3.33 4.48 -0.55
N VAL A 213 3.26 4.35 -1.88
CA VAL A 213 4.36 3.81 -2.67
C VAL A 213 5.60 4.68 -2.46
N HIS A 214 6.61 4.17 -1.76
CA HIS A 214 7.80 4.95 -1.43
C HIS A 214 8.47 5.52 -2.69
N GLY A 215 8.64 6.84 -2.73
CA GLY A 215 9.28 7.55 -3.85
C GLY A 215 8.36 7.84 -5.05
N VAL A 216 7.04 7.65 -4.92
CA VAL A 216 6.08 8.37 -5.77
C VAL A 216 5.99 9.81 -5.26
N SER A 217 6.23 10.75 -6.16
CA SER A 217 6.26 12.17 -5.83
C SER A 217 4.85 12.77 -5.90
N PRO A 218 4.48 13.68 -4.98
CA PRO A 218 3.25 14.45 -5.08
C PRO A 218 3.21 15.29 -6.37
N PHE A 219 4.38 15.74 -6.82
CA PHE A 219 4.57 16.55 -8.02
C PHE A 219 5.35 15.75 -9.07
N GLU A 220 5.10 16.02 -10.35
CA GLU A 220 5.88 15.39 -11.42
C GLU A 220 7.35 15.76 -11.31
N LYS A 221 8.24 14.77 -11.38
CA LYS A 221 9.68 15.01 -11.42
C LYS A 221 10.09 15.52 -12.79
N LYS A 222 10.92 16.57 -12.83
CA LYS A 222 11.52 17.05 -14.08
C LYS A 222 12.53 16.03 -14.59
N PRO A 223 12.39 15.50 -15.82
CA PRO A 223 13.31 14.52 -16.36
C PRO A 223 14.61 15.21 -16.82
N ILE A 224 15.77 14.65 -16.48
CA ILE A 224 17.07 15.20 -16.83
C ILE A 224 18.04 14.07 -17.20
N VAL A 225 18.70 14.18 -18.35
CA VAL A 225 19.88 13.38 -18.69
C VAL A 225 21.11 14.10 -18.16
N TYR A 226 22.07 13.35 -17.62
CA TYR A 226 23.33 13.94 -17.18
C TYR A 226 24.54 13.15 -17.67
N GLN A 227 25.63 13.86 -17.93
CA GLN A 227 26.94 13.32 -18.32
C GLN A 227 28.02 13.97 -17.44
N TYR A 228 28.84 13.13 -16.80
CA TYR A 228 30.04 13.62 -16.10
C TYR A 228 31.09 14.06 -17.12
N LEU A 229 31.64 15.24 -16.90
CA LEU A 229 32.75 15.79 -17.67
C LEU A 229 34.07 15.60 -16.90
N ASP A 230 35.18 15.65 -17.63
CA ASP A 230 36.53 15.41 -17.10
C ASP A 230 37.00 16.54 -16.18
N ASP A 231 36.44 17.74 -16.34
CA ASP A 231 36.69 18.94 -15.51
C ASP A 231 35.98 18.90 -14.14
N GLY A 232 35.28 17.80 -13.83
CA GLY A 232 34.53 17.63 -12.59
C GLY A 232 33.10 18.21 -12.63
N ASN A 233 32.71 18.90 -13.70
CA ASN A 233 31.35 19.38 -13.91
C ASN A 233 30.44 18.29 -14.47
N VAL A 234 29.15 18.59 -14.48
CA VAL A 234 28.11 17.71 -15.01
C VAL A 234 27.27 18.46 -16.02
N LYS A 235 27.26 17.97 -17.25
CA LYS A 235 26.38 18.45 -18.31
C LYS A 235 25.00 17.85 -18.12
N LEU A 236 23.97 18.68 -18.12
CA LEU A 236 22.56 18.31 -17.99
C LEU A 236 21.83 18.59 -19.30
N TYR A 237 20.82 17.78 -19.60
CA TYR A 237 19.89 18.00 -20.70
C TYR A 237 18.46 17.68 -20.26
N ASN A 238 17.53 18.61 -20.44
CA ASN A 238 16.13 18.46 -20.01
C ASN A 238 15.17 18.00 -21.12
N GLY A 239 15.69 17.71 -22.32
CA GLY A 239 14.87 17.43 -23.51
C GLY A 239 14.75 18.60 -24.48
N ILE A 240 15.18 19.80 -24.08
CA ILE A 240 15.09 21.03 -24.88
C ILE A 240 16.46 21.69 -24.93
N GLU A 241 17.05 21.97 -23.77
CA GLU A 241 18.28 22.74 -23.63
C GLU A 241 19.33 22.02 -22.78
N TYR A 242 20.59 22.44 -22.95
CA TYR A 242 21.71 22.00 -22.15
C TYR A 242 22.02 23.01 -21.05
N SER A 243 22.41 22.52 -19.87
CA SER A 243 22.94 23.34 -18.77
C SER A 243 24.08 22.60 -18.09
N ASN A 244 24.91 23.29 -17.30
CA ASN A 244 25.99 22.69 -16.52
C ASN A 244 25.73 22.89 -15.02
N CYS A 245 26.14 21.93 -14.21
CA CYS A 245 26.15 22.05 -12.76
C CYS A 245 27.32 21.27 -12.16
N THR A 246 27.64 21.52 -10.90
CA THR A 246 28.61 20.72 -10.14
C THR A 246 28.01 19.37 -9.72
N ARG A 247 28.87 18.38 -9.41
CA ARG A 247 28.41 17.07 -8.90
C ARG A 247 27.54 17.20 -7.64
N LYS A 248 27.88 18.12 -6.74
CA LYS A 248 27.17 18.35 -5.47
C LYS A 248 25.76 18.92 -5.73
N GLU A 249 25.63 19.84 -6.68
CA GLU A 249 24.33 20.40 -7.08
C GLU A 249 23.44 19.34 -7.74
N LEU A 250 24.00 18.47 -8.57
CA LEU A 250 23.25 17.34 -9.12
C LEU A 250 22.74 16.41 -8.01
N GLU A 251 23.54 16.09 -6.99
CA GLU A 251 23.10 15.25 -5.87
C GLU A 251 21.94 15.85 -5.06
N VAL A 252 21.95 17.17 -4.85
CA VAL A 252 20.83 17.88 -4.22
C VAL A 252 19.59 17.83 -5.10
N ASN A 253 19.74 18.13 -6.39
CA ASN A 253 18.64 18.18 -7.35
C ASN A 253 18.03 16.81 -7.70
N ARG A 254 18.81 15.73 -7.58
CA ARG A 254 18.36 14.34 -7.81
C ARG A 254 17.14 13.92 -6.99
N ARG A 255 16.88 14.59 -5.86
CA ARG A 255 15.67 14.35 -5.06
C ARG A 255 14.40 14.76 -5.82
N ASN A 256 14.48 15.84 -6.59
CA ASN A 256 13.37 16.49 -7.29
C ASN A 256 13.32 16.19 -8.81
N THR A 257 14.37 15.57 -9.36
CA THR A 257 14.48 15.27 -10.79
C THR A 257 14.51 13.77 -11.06
N LEU A 258 14.06 13.36 -12.24
CA LEU A 258 14.24 12.01 -12.75
C LEU A 258 15.54 11.97 -13.56
N SER A 259 16.64 11.62 -12.91
CA SER A 259 17.97 11.63 -13.52
C SER A 259 18.34 10.28 -14.14
N CYS A 260 18.87 10.27 -15.36
CA CYS A 260 19.49 9.08 -15.97
C CYS A 260 20.88 9.41 -16.52
N PRO A 261 21.91 8.60 -16.21
CA PRO A 261 23.20 8.76 -16.87
C PRO A 261 23.06 8.42 -18.36
N ASN A 262 23.50 9.34 -19.23
CA ASN A 262 23.77 9.16 -20.66
C ASN A 262 22.65 8.50 -21.53
N SER A 263 21.36 8.63 -21.21
CA SER A 263 20.29 7.99 -22.00
C SER A 263 19.15 8.95 -22.36
N TYR A 264 19.29 9.58 -23.54
CA TYR A 264 18.23 10.38 -24.18
C TYR A 264 16.99 9.53 -24.52
N THR A 265 17.19 8.26 -24.89
CA THR A 265 16.11 7.31 -25.20
C THR A 265 15.15 7.08 -24.02
N LYS A 266 15.66 7.01 -22.79
CA LYS A 266 14.82 6.90 -21.59
C LYS A 266 13.99 8.14 -21.31
N LEU A 267 14.54 9.33 -21.58
CA LEU A 267 13.81 10.59 -21.41
C LEU A 267 12.66 10.69 -22.42
N ARG A 268 12.93 10.37 -23.69
CA ARG A 268 11.92 10.33 -24.76
C ARG A 268 10.85 9.26 -24.50
N SER A 269 11.27 8.06 -24.07
CA SER A 269 10.34 6.98 -23.69
C SER A 269 9.44 7.39 -22.54
N GLY A 270 9.98 8.09 -21.53
CA GLY A 270 9.20 8.63 -20.41
C GLY A 270 8.15 9.66 -20.85
N LEU A 271 8.47 10.53 -21.82
CA LEU A 271 7.53 11.50 -22.40
C LEU A 271 6.39 10.80 -23.14
N ASN A 272 6.73 9.87 -24.04
CA ASN A 272 5.75 9.09 -24.80
C ASN A 272 4.83 8.31 -23.86
N LEU A 273 5.38 7.68 -22.82
CA LEU A 273 4.59 6.94 -21.83
C LEU A 273 3.64 7.85 -21.07
N LYS A 274 4.08 9.05 -20.65
CA LYS A 274 3.22 10.04 -19.97
C LYS A 274 2.00 10.40 -20.80
N GLN A 275 2.17 10.55 -22.12
CA GLN A 275 1.09 10.95 -23.03
C GLN A 275 0.21 9.78 -23.47
N SER A 276 0.79 8.59 -23.67
CA SER A 276 0.11 7.47 -24.33
C SER A 276 -0.44 6.40 -23.39
N TYR A 277 0.10 6.27 -22.17
CA TYR A 277 -0.16 5.12 -21.30
C TYR A 277 -0.23 5.46 -19.80
N PHE A 278 0.88 5.91 -19.20
CA PHE A 278 1.00 6.14 -17.76
C PHE A 278 2.16 7.10 -17.42
N ASN A 279 2.07 7.75 -16.27
CA ASN A 279 2.99 8.81 -15.89
C ASN A 279 4.20 8.31 -15.06
N LEU A 280 5.35 8.13 -15.72
CA LEU A 280 6.60 7.74 -15.05
C LEU A 280 7.25 8.85 -14.23
N TYR A 281 6.94 10.12 -14.51
CA TYR A 281 7.49 11.26 -13.78
C TYR A 281 6.90 11.40 -12.39
N LYS A 282 5.65 10.96 -12.21
CA LYS A 282 5.03 10.84 -10.89
C LYS A 282 5.62 9.69 -10.07
N THR A 283 6.00 8.59 -10.73
CA THR A 283 6.40 7.33 -10.07
C THR A 283 7.91 7.13 -9.93
N GLY A 284 8.70 8.17 -10.23
CA GLY A 284 10.15 8.16 -10.09
C GLY A 284 10.85 7.22 -11.08
N GLY A 285 10.28 7.02 -12.27
CA GLY A 285 10.85 6.21 -13.34
C GLY A 285 10.84 4.70 -13.12
N SER A 286 10.19 4.21 -12.06
CA SER A 286 10.12 2.78 -11.77
C SER A 286 8.83 2.18 -12.32
N ILE A 287 8.95 1.32 -13.34
CA ILE A 287 7.82 0.54 -13.89
C ILE A 287 7.08 -0.23 -12.80
N THR A 288 7.81 -0.79 -11.84
CA THR A 288 7.22 -1.53 -10.73
C THR A 288 6.37 -0.65 -9.83
N LYS A 289 6.82 0.58 -9.52
CA LYS A 289 6.04 1.56 -8.76
C LYS A 289 4.86 2.08 -9.57
N ALA A 290 5.04 2.30 -10.87
CA ALA A 290 3.98 2.71 -11.78
C ALA A 290 2.86 1.66 -11.85
N ALA A 291 3.21 0.39 -12.01
CA ALA A 291 2.29 -0.74 -11.99
C ALA A 291 1.43 -0.74 -10.72
N TYR A 292 2.07 -0.64 -9.56
CA TYR A 292 1.38 -0.68 -8.27
C TYR A 292 0.58 0.61 -8.00
N HIS A 293 1.08 1.78 -8.41
CA HIS A 293 0.34 3.04 -8.31
C HIS A 293 -0.96 3.00 -9.12
N LEU A 294 -0.88 2.54 -10.37
CA LEU A 294 -2.04 2.34 -11.25
C LEU A 294 -3.02 1.32 -10.66
N PHE A 295 -2.50 0.20 -10.12
CA PHE A 295 -3.32 -0.79 -9.44
C PHE A 295 -4.13 -0.19 -8.28
N LEU A 296 -3.52 0.68 -7.47
CA LEU A 296 -4.22 1.38 -6.38
C LEU A 296 -5.24 2.39 -6.92
N GLU A 297 -4.94 3.08 -8.02
CA GLU A 297 -5.89 4.00 -8.68
C GLU A 297 -7.08 3.27 -9.30
N SER A 298 -6.89 2.04 -9.79
CA SER A 298 -7.98 1.18 -10.26
C SER A 298 -8.84 0.60 -9.14
N ASN A 299 -8.38 0.67 -7.88
CA ASN A 299 -9.05 0.07 -6.72
C ASN A 299 -9.17 1.04 -5.54
N PRO A 300 -9.78 2.23 -5.73
CA PRO A 300 -9.79 3.29 -4.72
C PRO A 300 -10.65 2.96 -3.49
N THR A 301 -11.46 1.90 -3.56
CA THR A 301 -12.37 1.48 -2.48
C THR A 301 -11.93 0.24 -1.73
N ILE A 302 -10.85 -0.44 -2.15
CA ILE A 302 -10.42 -1.69 -1.53
C ILE A 302 -9.15 -1.42 -0.73
N HIS A 303 -9.25 -1.62 0.58
CA HIS A 303 -8.22 -1.33 1.55
C HIS A 303 -7.83 -2.62 2.28
N PRO A 304 -6.62 -3.14 2.08
CA PRO A 304 -6.19 -4.32 2.81
C PRO A 304 -5.84 -3.96 4.26
N ASP A 305 -6.15 -4.86 5.20
CA ASP A 305 -5.73 -4.70 6.60
C ASP A 305 -4.22 -4.71 6.73
N TYR A 306 -3.70 -4.18 7.83
CA TYR A 306 -2.30 -4.33 8.18
C TYR A 306 -1.91 -5.83 8.27
N ILE A 307 -0.73 -6.22 7.75
CA ILE A 307 -0.21 -7.59 7.92
C ILE A 307 0.56 -7.63 9.24
N GLU A 308 0.01 -8.31 10.23
CA GLU A 308 0.68 -8.56 11.50
C GLU A 308 1.80 -9.60 11.35
N GLN A 309 2.69 -9.65 12.35
CA GLN A 309 3.90 -10.48 12.30
C GLN A 309 3.58 -11.96 12.06
N ASP A 310 2.64 -12.51 12.83
CA ASP A 310 2.24 -13.92 12.78
C ASP A 310 1.69 -14.31 11.39
N GLU A 311 0.79 -13.50 10.83
CA GLU A 311 0.27 -13.68 9.49
C GLU A 311 1.38 -13.54 8.44
N GLY A 312 2.27 -12.55 8.61
CA GLY A 312 3.42 -12.33 7.73
C GLY A 312 4.35 -13.55 7.66
N GLU A 313 4.60 -14.21 8.80
CA GLU A 313 5.43 -15.41 8.87
C GLU A 313 4.79 -16.58 8.09
N TRP A 314 3.48 -16.78 8.22
CA TRP A 314 2.73 -17.79 7.47
C TRP A 314 2.74 -17.52 5.97
N ILE A 315 2.49 -16.28 5.54
CA ILE A 315 2.56 -15.86 4.13
C ILE A 315 3.97 -16.11 3.59
N SER A 316 5.01 -15.75 4.36
CA SER A 316 6.40 -15.95 3.97
C SER A 316 6.76 -17.43 3.88
N ALA A 317 6.29 -18.25 4.81
CA ALA A 317 6.58 -19.68 4.83
C ALA A 317 5.86 -20.43 3.71
N CYS A 318 4.65 -20.00 3.34
CA CYS A 318 3.85 -20.56 2.26
C CYS A 318 4.32 -20.15 0.86
N SER A 319 5.00 -19.00 0.73
CA SER A 319 5.51 -18.46 -0.54
C SER A 319 6.64 -19.32 -1.14
N SER A 320 6.30 -20.51 -1.65
CA SER A 320 7.21 -21.36 -2.43
C SER A 320 7.24 -20.90 -3.89
N GLY A 321 8.39 -21.08 -4.55
CA GLY A 321 8.57 -20.70 -5.95
C GLY A 321 7.65 -21.45 -6.93
N PRO A 322 7.75 -21.16 -8.24
CA PRO A 322 6.92 -21.79 -9.25
C PRO A 322 7.21 -23.29 -9.41
N LEU A 323 6.35 -23.98 -10.15
CA LEU A 323 6.54 -25.38 -10.54
C LEU A 323 7.76 -25.47 -11.47
N VAL A 324 8.74 -26.27 -11.06
CA VAL A 324 9.98 -26.51 -11.81
C VAL A 324 10.35 -27.97 -11.66
N TRP A 325 10.55 -28.65 -12.78
CA TRP A 325 10.98 -30.04 -12.82
C TRP A 325 11.63 -30.31 -14.18
N SER A 326 12.60 -31.22 -14.21
CA SER A 326 13.19 -31.66 -15.48
C SER A 326 13.80 -33.04 -15.39
N GLU A 327 13.76 -33.76 -16.51
CA GLU A 327 14.50 -34.99 -16.74
C GLU A 327 15.93 -34.64 -17.16
N HIS A 328 16.85 -34.69 -16.19
CA HIS A 328 18.24 -34.35 -16.46
C HIS A 328 18.88 -35.36 -17.42
N GLY A 329 19.53 -34.85 -18.46
CA GLY A 329 20.27 -35.66 -19.41
C GLY A 329 19.46 -36.10 -20.62
N TYR A 330 18.17 -35.75 -20.68
CA TYR A 330 17.37 -35.99 -21.88
C TYR A 330 18.00 -35.32 -23.11
N GLN A 331 18.12 -36.09 -24.18
CA GLN A 331 18.56 -35.67 -25.52
C GLN A 331 17.55 -36.20 -26.54
N GLY A 332 17.06 -35.35 -27.43
CA GLY A 332 16.14 -35.75 -28.49
C GLY A 332 15.10 -34.70 -28.85
N PRO A 333 14.04 -35.10 -29.57
CA PRO A 333 13.03 -34.21 -30.09
C PRO A 333 12.16 -33.62 -28.96
N LEU A 334 11.96 -32.31 -28.98
CA LEU A 334 11.08 -31.61 -28.04
C LEU A 334 10.17 -30.60 -28.72
N TYR A 335 8.95 -30.51 -28.22
CA TYR A 335 7.95 -29.49 -28.52
C TYR A 335 7.82 -28.57 -27.31
N LYS A 336 7.90 -27.25 -27.51
CA LYS A 336 7.83 -26.24 -26.45
C LYS A 336 6.46 -25.58 -26.42
N TYR A 337 5.87 -25.52 -25.23
CA TYR A 337 4.58 -24.87 -24.97
C TYR A 337 4.72 -23.86 -23.83
N ASP A 338 3.91 -22.80 -23.87
CA ASP A 338 3.84 -21.77 -22.83
C ASP A 338 2.40 -21.31 -22.59
N VAL A 339 2.02 -21.13 -21.33
CA VAL A 339 0.71 -20.55 -20.96
C VAL A 339 0.79 -19.03 -21.11
N ARG A 340 0.14 -18.50 -22.16
CA ARG A 340 0.17 -17.07 -22.50
C ARG A 340 -0.28 -16.20 -21.33
N LYS A 341 0.68 -15.45 -20.75
CA LYS A 341 0.43 -14.45 -19.71
C LYS A 341 -0.31 -15.06 -18.49
N MET A 342 0.08 -16.28 -18.08
CA MET A 342 -0.58 -17.09 -17.05
C MET A 342 -1.04 -16.30 -15.81
N TYR A 343 -0.15 -15.55 -15.18
CA TYR A 343 -0.49 -14.81 -13.96
C TYR A 343 -1.55 -13.72 -14.19
N ALA A 344 -1.60 -13.11 -15.38
CA ALA A 344 -2.67 -12.18 -15.72
C ALA A 344 -4.02 -12.90 -15.88
N ALA A 345 -4.01 -14.12 -16.43
CA ALA A 345 -5.21 -14.97 -16.53
C ALA A 345 -5.74 -15.35 -15.14
N ILE A 346 -4.86 -15.76 -14.23
CA ILE A 346 -5.20 -16.09 -12.83
C ILE A 346 -5.79 -14.88 -12.11
N MET A 347 -5.09 -13.74 -12.13
CA MET A 347 -5.50 -12.55 -11.38
C MET A 347 -6.89 -12.05 -11.78
N LYS A 348 -7.25 -12.09 -13.08
CA LYS A 348 -8.57 -11.66 -13.55
C LYS A 348 -9.67 -12.72 -13.43
N TYR A 349 -9.34 -13.93 -13.00
CA TYR A 349 -10.29 -15.04 -12.95
C TYR A 349 -11.32 -14.84 -11.82
N ARG A 350 -12.60 -15.12 -12.11
CA ARG A 350 -13.70 -14.89 -11.15
C ARG A 350 -13.58 -15.78 -9.92
N ALA A 351 -13.17 -17.04 -10.06
CA ALA A 351 -13.06 -17.96 -8.92
C ALA A 351 -11.68 -17.90 -8.23
N PHE A 352 -10.76 -17.05 -8.69
CA PHE A 352 -9.55 -16.76 -7.94
C PHE A 352 -9.90 -15.88 -6.74
N LEU A 353 -9.55 -16.32 -5.53
CA LEU A 353 -9.89 -15.63 -4.28
C LEU A 353 -8.66 -14.96 -3.70
N VAL A 354 -8.77 -13.68 -3.40
CA VAL A 354 -7.69 -12.82 -2.91
C VAL A 354 -7.99 -12.40 -1.48
N PRO A 355 -7.15 -12.76 -0.50
CA PRO A 355 -7.28 -12.23 0.84
C PRO A 355 -6.94 -10.74 0.91
N ILE A 356 -7.81 -9.99 1.58
CA ILE A 356 -7.69 -8.55 1.80
C ILE A 356 -7.65 -8.17 3.28
N LYS A 357 -8.21 -9.00 4.16
CA LYS A 357 -8.18 -8.80 5.62
C LYS A 357 -7.34 -9.87 6.31
N ARG A 358 -6.99 -9.64 7.59
CA ARG A 358 -6.30 -10.65 8.41
C ARG A 358 -7.14 -11.92 8.52
N GLY A 359 -6.52 -13.07 8.28
CA GLY A 359 -7.17 -14.37 8.39
C GLY A 359 -7.42 -14.79 9.85
N GLN A 360 -8.20 -15.84 10.04
CA GLN A 360 -8.41 -16.47 11.35
C GLN A 360 -7.49 -17.66 11.51
N PHE A 361 -6.68 -17.64 12.56
CA PHE A 361 -5.92 -18.81 12.98
C PHE A 361 -6.85 -19.84 13.62
N LYS A 362 -6.80 -21.08 13.14
CA LYS A 362 -7.58 -22.19 13.66
C LYS A 362 -6.70 -23.42 13.83
N LYS A 363 -7.13 -24.27 14.76
CA LYS A 363 -6.69 -25.64 14.90
C LYS A 363 -7.73 -26.53 14.21
N MET A 364 -7.30 -27.40 13.33
CA MET A 364 -8.15 -28.34 12.61
C MET A 364 -7.53 -29.74 12.61
N THR A 365 -8.36 -30.77 12.54
CA THR A 365 -7.88 -32.15 12.30
C THR A 365 -7.75 -32.42 10.81
N THR A 366 -6.89 -33.37 10.43
CA THR A 366 -6.80 -33.81 9.03
C THR A 366 -8.14 -34.38 8.55
N GLN A 367 -8.86 -35.07 9.43
CA GLN A 367 -10.16 -35.67 9.14
C GLN A 367 -11.20 -34.60 8.79
N GLU A 368 -11.33 -33.56 9.61
CA GLU A 368 -12.22 -32.41 9.32
C GLU A 368 -11.95 -31.80 7.94
N LEU A 369 -10.68 -31.69 7.54
CA LEU A 369 -10.30 -31.12 6.26
C LEU A 369 -10.58 -32.07 5.08
N ASN A 370 -10.41 -33.38 5.29
CA ASN A 370 -10.65 -34.41 4.28
C ASN A 370 -12.15 -34.63 4.01
N ASP A 371 -12.96 -34.54 5.06
CA ASP A 371 -14.43 -34.68 5.02
C ASP A 371 -15.12 -33.46 4.40
N ALA A 372 -14.46 -32.31 4.40
CA ALA A 372 -14.99 -31.11 3.74
C ALA A 372 -15.12 -31.32 2.22
N SER A 373 -16.27 -30.91 1.66
CA SER A 373 -16.52 -31.00 0.21
C SER A 373 -15.50 -30.21 -0.63
N PHE A 374 -14.87 -29.20 -0.03
CA PHE A 374 -13.73 -28.47 -0.59
C PHE A 374 -12.83 -27.98 0.54
N ILE A 375 -11.53 -27.82 0.25
CA ILE A 375 -10.57 -27.26 1.18
C ILE A 375 -10.84 -25.74 1.32
N PRO A 376 -11.15 -25.23 2.52
CA PRO A 376 -11.46 -23.81 2.70
C PRO A 376 -10.31 -22.90 2.26
N PRO A 377 -10.59 -21.68 1.73
CA PRO A 377 -9.54 -20.76 1.34
C PRO A 377 -8.64 -20.37 2.52
N GLY A 378 -7.38 -20.77 2.47
CA GLY A 378 -6.44 -20.55 3.56
C GLY A 378 -5.02 -21.02 3.26
N ILE A 379 -4.15 -20.85 4.26
CA ILE A 379 -2.81 -21.41 4.38
C ILE A 379 -2.84 -22.46 5.47
N TYR A 380 -2.20 -23.60 5.25
CA TYR A 380 -2.21 -24.77 6.13
C TYR A 380 -0.80 -25.24 6.41
N LYS A 381 -0.52 -25.61 7.66
CA LYS A 381 0.66 -26.38 8.04
C LYS A 381 0.38 -27.86 7.81
N ALA A 382 1.02 -28.48 6.83
CA ALA A 382 0.78 -29.87 6.47
C ALA A 382 2.04 -30.57 5.98
N THR A 383 2.17 -31.86 6.26
CA THR A 383 3.11 -32.73 5.54
C THR A 383 2.38 -33.33 4.35
N VAL A 384 3.03 -33.34 3.18
CA VAL A 384 2.52 -33.99 1.97
C VAL A 384 3.45 -35.15 1.66
N ASN A 385 2.92 -36.35 1.65
CA ASN A 385 3.66 -37.59 1.42
C ASN A 385 3.62 -37.97 -0.06
N GLY A 386 4.72 -38.55 -0.55
CA GLY A 386 4.87 -38.94 -1.95
C GLY A 386 5.57 -37.89 -2.82
N ASN A 387 5.80 -38.24 -4.08
CA ASN A 387 6.46 -37.40 -5.06
C ASN A 387 5.72 -37.49 -6.39
N HIS A 388 5.46 -36.34 -7.02
CA HIS A 388 4.80 -36.28 -8.31
C HIS A 388 5.41 -35.16 -9.16
N LYS A 389 5.63 -35.40 -10.46
CA LYS A 389 6.27 -34.44 -11.39
C LYS A 389 5.55 -33.09 -11.44
N CYS A 390 4.21 -33.09 -11.29
CA CYS A 390 3.39 -31.88 -11.26
C CYS A 390 3.33 -31.18 -9.88
N PHE A 391 3.83 -31.78 -8.80
CA PHE A 391 3.70 -31.23 -7.46
C PHE A 391 5.01 -30.65 -6.96
N LYS A 392 4.92 -29.50 -6.27
CA LYS A 392 6.08 -28.87 -5.64
C LYS A 392 5.91 -28.89 -4.12
N THR A 393 6.67 -29.75 -3.45
CA THR A 393 6.74 -29.77 -1.99
C THR A 393 7.31 -28.46 -1.44
N ASN A 394 6.71 -27.94 -0.38
CA ASN A 394 7.25 -26.81 0.37
C ASN A 394 8.09 -27.33 1.54
N LYS A 395 9.39 -27.00 1.57
CA LYS A 395 10.32 -27.39 2.64
C LYS A 395 9.92 -26.89 4.03
N ARG A 396 9.08 -25.86 4.10
CA ARG A 396 8.56 -25.32 5.36
C ARG A 396 7.24 -25.94 5.78
N ASN A 397 6.65 -26.81 4.95
CA ASN A 397 5.37 -27.47 5.20
C ASN A 397 4.16 -26.52 5.29
N TYR A 398 4.20 -25.39 4.56
CA TYR A 398 3.05 -24.48 4.43
C TYR A 398 2.48 -24.53 3.02
N TYR A 399 1.20 -24.80 2.91
CA TYR A 399 0.50 -25.01 1.63
C TYR A 399 -0.77 -24.17 1.59
N THR A 400 -1.14 -23.65 0.42
CA THR A 400 -2.47 -23.05 0.27
C THR A 400 -3.51 -24.14 0.01
N HIS A 401 -4.78 -23.78 0.09
CA HIS A 401 -5.87 -24.64 -0.38
C HIS A 401 -5.73 -25.10 -1.84
N TYR A 402 -5.10 -24.30 -2.72
CA TYR A 402 -4.83 -24.73 -4.10
C TYR A 402 -3.79 -25.85 -4.16
N ASP A 403 -2.74 -25.77 -3.33
CA ASP A 403 -1.72 -26.81 -3.29
C ASP A 403 -2.30 -28.11 -2.71
N LEU A 404 -3.00 -28.05 -1.57
CA LEU A 404 -3.58 -29.24 -0.95
C LEU A 404 -4.70 -29.86 -1.80
N GLY A 405 -5.52 -29.03 -2.43
CA GLY A 405 -6.57 -29.50 -3.34
C GLY A 405 -5.97 -30.22 -4.55
N PHE A 406 -4.87 -29.69 -5.08
CA PHE A 406 -4.15 -30.34 -6.17
C PHE A 406 -3.39 -31.59 -5.72
N ALA A 407 -2.83 -31.62 -4.50
CA ALA A 407 -2.24 -32.83 -3.92
C ALA A 407 -3.27 -33.96 -3.84
N LYS A 408 -4.49 -33.68 -3.35
CA LYS A 408 -5.61 -34.64 -3.32
C LYS A 408 -5.94 -35.16 -4.72
N GLN A 409 -5.99 -34.28 -5.72
CA GLN A 409 -6.25 -34.66 -7.11
C GLN A 409 -5.15 -35.58 -7.69
N LEU A 410 -3.91 -35.41 -7.26
CA LEU A 410 -2.78 -36.25 -7.67
C LEU A 410 -2.69 -37.57 -6.89
N GLY A 411 -3.62 -37.84 -5.96
CA GLY A 411 -3.56 -39.00 -5.09
C GLY A 411 -2.44 -38.93 -4.03
N LEU A 412 -1.92 -37.73 -3.75
CA LEU A 412 -0.94 -37.51 -2.68
C LEU A 412 -1.68 -37.38 -1.34
N GLU A 413 -1.24 -38.17 -0.36
CA GLU A 413 -1.73 -38.06 1.01
C GLU A 413 -1.08 -36.87 1.72
N PHE A 414 -1.87 -36.15 2.53
CA PHE A 414 -1.34 -35.09 3.38
C PHE A 414 -1.96 -35.14 4.76
N ASN A 415 -1.20 -34.68 5.75
CA ASN A 415 -1.61 -34.60 7.15
C ASN A 415 -1.35 -33.20 7.70
N LEU A 416 -2.32 -32.63 8.40
CA LEU A 416 -2.11 -31.38 9.11
C LEU A 416 -1.13 -31.59 10.27
N ILE A 417 -0.19 -30.66 10.44
CA ILE A 417 0.79 -30.71 11.53
C ILE A 417 0.07 -30.38 12.85
N GLN A 418 0.16 -31.28 13.82
CA GLN A 418 -0.50 -31.17 15.11
C GLN A 418 0.50 -30.78 16.20
N GLU A 419 0.78 -29.48 16.34
CA GLU A 419 1.56 -28.92 17.45
C GLU A 419 0.64 -28.48 18.60
N GLU A 420 1.02 -28.74 19.85
CA GLU A 420 0.25 -28.34 21.03
C GLU A 420 0.15 -26.81 21.12
N ASN A 421 -1.06 -26.29 21.39
CA ASN A 421 -1.35 -24.85 21.51
C ASN A 421 -0.96 -23.98 20.30
N GLN A 422 -0.74 -24.58 19.13
CA GLN A 422 -0.37 -23.87 17.90
C GLN A 422 -1.40 -24.10 16.78
N PRO A 423 -1.82 -23.03 16.06
CA PRO A 423 -2.70 -23.16 14.92
C PRO A 423 -2.01 -23.89 13.76
N ASN A 424 -2.79 -24.61 12.98
CA ASN A 424 -2.34 -25.31 11.76
C ASN A 424 -3.09 -24.88 10.50
N ALA A 425 -4.08 -23.98 10.63
CA ALA A 425 -4.75 -23.34 9.53
C ALA A 425 -4.87 -21.82 9.77
N LEU A 426 -4.68 -21.04 8.70
CA LEU A 426 -4.96 -19.61 8.62
C LEU A 426 -6.02 -19.42 7.52
N LEU A 427 -7.26 -19.17 7.92
CA LEU A 427 -8.42 -19.19 7.04
C LEU A 427 -8.89 -17.78 6.68
N TYR A 428 -9.28 -17.61 5.42
CA TYR A 428 -9.84 -16.36 4.90
C TYR A 428 -11.31 -16.59 4.49
N ASP A 429 -12.23 -16.44 5.43
CA ASP A 429 -13.67 -16.61 5.23
C ASP A 429 -14.38 -15.31 4.83
N GLY A 430 -15.65 -15.42 4.43
CA GLY A 430 -16.58 -14.30 4.19
C GLY A 430 -16.00 -13.02 3.56
N ASP A 431 -15.93 -11.98 4.39
CA ASP A 431 -15.53 -10.61 4.08
C ASP A 431 -14.00 -10.42 3.94
N LYS A 432 -13.21 -11.40 4.38
CA LYS A 432 -11.73 -11.34 4.38
C LYS A 432 -11.10 -11.56 3.02
N LYS A 433 -11.89 -11.94 2.02
CA LYS A 433 -11.45 -12.23 0.66
C LYS A 433 -12.36 -11.63 -0.39
N ILE A 434 -11.81 -11.36 -1.56
CA ILE A 434 -12.53 -10.83 -2.72
C ILE A 434 -12.17 -11.62 -3.98
N ASN A 435 -13.06 -11.60 -4.98
CA ASN A 435 -12.79 -12.21 -6.28
C ASN A 435 -11.68 -11.45 -7.01
N GLY A 436 -10.74 -12.18 -7.61
CA GLY A 436 -9.64 -11.62 -8.39
C GLY A 436 -10.14 -10.73 -9.52
N SER A 437 -11.22 -11.13 -10.20
CA SER A 437 -11.87 -10.30 -11.22
C SER A 437 -12.30 -8.92 -10.70
N THR A 438 -12.76 -8.81 -9.45
CA THR A 438 -13.16 -7.52 -8.86
C THR A 438 -11.96 -6.60 -8.65
N LEU A 439 -10.79 -7.16 -8.37
CA LEU A 439 -9.59 -6.42 -8.00
C LEU A 439 -8.65 -6.15 -9.20
N PHE A 440 -8.60 -7.06 -10.18
CA PHE A 440 -7.60 -7.02 -11.25
C PHE A 440 -8.16 -6.88 -12.65
N LYS A 441 -9.44 -7.16 -12.91
CA LYS A 441 -9.96 -7.22 -14.28
C LYS A 441 -9.75 -5.91 -15.02
N SER A 442 -10.21 -4.78 -14.46
CA SER A 442 -10.07 -3.45 -15.06
C SER A 442 -8.61 -3.09 -15.32
N TYR A 443 -7.75 -3.26 -14.31
CA TYR A 443 -6.30 -3.02 -14.43
C TYR A 443 -5.65 -3.87 -15.53
N ILE A 444 -5.88 -5.19 -15.52
CA ILE A 444 -5.26 -6.11 -16.49
C ILE A 444 -5.79 -5.83 -17.89
N GLU A 445 -7.09 -5.63 -18.09
CA GLU A 445 -7.65 -5.32 -19.40
C GLU A 445 -7.09 -4.01 -19.96
N GLN A 446 -6.94 -2.98 -19.12
CA GLN A 446 -6.30 -1.72 -19.52
C GLN A 446 -4.84 -1.92 -19.94
N VAL A 447 -4.04 -2.64 -19.14
CA VAL A 447 -2.65 -2.95 -19.48
C VAL A 447 -2.54 -3.78 -20.76
N MET A 448 -3.48 -4.70 -21.00
CA MET A 448 -3.47 -5.53 -22.22
C MET A 448 -3.77 -4.69 -23.46
N LYS A 449 -4.75 -3.78 -23.40
CA LYS A 449 -5.00 -2.79 -24.46
C LYS A 449 -3.75 -1.98 -24.76
N TRP A 450 -3.01 -1.57 -23.74
CA TRP A 450 -1.75 -0.84 -23.90
C TRP A 450 -0.64 -1.69 -24.53
N ILE A 451 -0.52 -2.98 -24.14
CA ILE A 451 0.43 -3.89 -24.76
C ILE A 451 0.14 -4.01 -26.26
N ASP A 452 -1.12 -4.17 -26.64
CA ASP A 452 -1.51 -4.27 -28.05
C ASP A 452 -1.23 -2.97 -28.81
N LYS A 453 -1.54 -1.81 -28.23
CA LYS A 453 -1.22 -0.49 -28.81
C LYS A 453 0.29 -0.28 -28.98
N SER A 454 1.10 -0.79 -28.05
CA SER A 454 2.56 -0.61 -28.07
C SER A 454 3.30 -1.45 -29.12
N LYS A 455 2.63 -2.39 -29.81
CA LYS A 455 3.27 -3.30 -30.80
C LYS A 455 4.04 -2.59 -31.91
N ASN A 456 3.59 -1.38 -32.29
CA ASN A 456 4.21 -0.56 -33.32
C ASN A 456 5.19 0.49 -32.75
N GLU A 457 5.45 0.46 -31.44
CA GLU A 457 6.38 1.38 -30.78
C GLU A 457 7.75 0.75 -30.54
N ASP A 458 8.70 1.55 -30.05
CA ASP A 458 10.04 1.09 -29.70
C ASP A 458 10.01 -0.10 -28.73
N LYS A 459 10.95 -1.04 -28.93
CA LYS A 459 11.08 -2.25 -28.09
C LYS A 459 11.20 -1.92 -26.60
N GLU A 460 11.83 -0.81 -26.25
CA GLU A 460 11.92 -0.34 -24.87
C GLU A 460 10.53 -0.03 -24.30
N ILE A 461 9.67 0.67 -25.04
CA ILE A 461 8.30 0.99 -24.60
C ILE A 461 7.47 -0.30 -24.48
N GLN A 462 7.56 -1.20 -25.47
CA GLN A 462 6.90 -2.51 -25.40
C GLN A 462 7.28 -3.26 -24.11
N MET A 463 8.58 -3.28 -23.75
CA MET A 463 9.06 -3.91 -22.52
C MET A 463 8.57 -3.19 -21.26
N MET A 464 8.50 -1.86 -21.27
CA MET A 464 7.99 -1.05 -20.15
C MET A 464 6.51 -1.31 -19.89
N VAL A 465 5.68 -1.29 -20.95
CA VAL A 465 4.22 -1.55 -20.87
C VAL A 465 3.96 -3.00 -20.45
N LYS A 466 4.65 -3.97 -21.06
CA LYS A 466 4.59 -5.38 -20.65
C LYS A 466 4.99 -5.56 -19.18
N GLY A 467 5.95 -4.78 -18.72
CA GLY A 467 6.42 -4.78 -17.34
C GLY A 467 5.36 -4.39 -16.30
N LEU A 468 4.30 -3.68 -16.68
CA LEU A 468 3.25 -3.25 -15.75
C LEU A 468 2.58 -4.45 -15.06
N TYR A 469 2.04 -5.40 -15.82
CA TYR A 469 1.42 -6.58 -15.20
C TYR A 469 2.45 -7.60 -14.70
N GLN A 470 3.59 -7.76 -15.38
CA GLN A 470 4.60 -8.77 -15.03
C GLN A 470 5.26 -8.50 -13.68
N LYS A 471 5.46 -7.22 -13.33
CA LYS A 471 6.16 -6.82 -12.11
C LYS A 471 5.21 -6.51 -10.95
N LEU A 472 3.90 -6.42 -11.18
CA LEU A 472 2.92 -6.02 -10.18
C LEU A 472 2.92 -6.96 -8.96
N TRP A 473 2.65 -8.25 -9.18
CA TRP A 473 2.52 -9.22 -8.09
C TRP A 473 3.84 -9.40 -7.33
N GLY A 474 4.98 -9.31 -8.03
CA GLY A 474 6.31 -9.34 -7.42
C GLY A 474 6.56 -8.14 -6.50
N PHE A 475 6.00 -6.97 -6.84
CA PHE A 475 6.04 -5.80 -5.96
C PHE A 475 5.12 -5.93 -4.76
N MET A 476 3.93 -6.50 -4.93
CA MET A 476 3.00 -6.74 -3.83
C MET A 476 3.64 -7.62 -2.75
N GLY A 477 4.37 -8.67 -3.16
CA GLY A 477 5.13 -9.55 -2.26
C GLY A 477 6.53 -9.06 -1.87
N LYS A 478 6.87 -7.81 -2.17
CA LYS A 478 8.20 -7.29 -1.87
C LYS A 478 8.39 -7.24 -0.36
N LYS A 479 9.43 -7.92 0.11
CA LYS A 479 9.84 -7.90 1.52
C LYS A 479 10.67 -6.66 1.84
N VAL A 480 10.57 -6.20 3.08
CA VAL A 480 11.39 -5.09 3.60
C VAL A 480 12.72 -5.66 4.07
N TYR A 481 13.80 -5.08 3.56
CA TYR A 481 15.15 -5.43 3.98
C TYR A 481 15.94 -4.17 4.27
N LYS A 482 16.74 -4.21 5.34
CA LYS A 482 17.78 -3.21 5.59
C LYS A 482 19.10 -3.77 5.08
N LYS A 483 19.93 -2.93 4.48
CA LYS A 483 21.29 -3.31 4.05
C LYS A 483 22.28 -2.42 4.77
N ARG A 484 23.32 -3.00 5.37
CA ARG A 484 24.47 -2.26 5.91
C ARG A 484 25.75 -2.80 5.30
N THR A 485 26.72 -1.91 5.10
CA THR A 485 28.07 -2.27 4.64
C THR A 485 29.01 -2.22 5.84
N VAL A 486 29.73 -3.30 6.11
CA VAL A 486 30.67 -3.44 7.24
C VAL A 486 32.07 -3.85 6.77
N LYS A 487 33.10 -3.43 7.51
CA LYS A 487 34.50 -3.85 7.26
C LYS A 487 34.78 -5.23 7.87
N SER A 488 35.63 -6.03 7.22
CA SER A 488 35.86 -7.45 7.57
C SER A 488 36.58 -7.66 8.89
N LYS A 489 37.47 -6.76 9.30
CA LYS A 489 38.12 -6.82 10.63
C LYS A 489 37.10 -6.76 11.78
N THR A 490 35.95 -6.12 11.54
CA THR A 490 34.85 -6.03 12.51
C THR A 490 34.05 -7.33 12.60
N ILE A 491 34.07 -8.19 11.56
CA ILE A 491 33.29 -9.44 11.49
C ILE A 491 33.74 -10.47 12.53
N ASN A 492 35.04 -10.55 12.80
CA ASN A 492 35.58 -11.49 13.80
C ASN A 492 35.32 -11.06 15.26
N THR A 493 34.86 -9.82 15.49
CA THR A 493 34.46 -9.30 16.82
C THR A 493 32.95 -9.28 17.04
N TYR A 494 32.14 -9.63 16.02
CA TYR A 494 30.68 -9.75 16.16
C TYR A 494 30.31 -11.16 16.64
N ASN A 495 30.60 -11.48 17.90
CA ASN A 495 29.85 -12.52 18.60
C ASN A 495 28.36 -12.10 18.64
N GLN A 496 27.44 -13.06 18.54
CA GLN A 496 25.98 -12.84 18.42
C GLN A 496 25.40 -11.87 19.45
N ASP A 497 26.06 -11.67 20.60
CA ASP A 497 25.61 -10.80 21.68
C ASP A 497 25.86 -9.30 21.45
N ASN A 498 26.93 -8.91 20.75
CA ASN A 498 27.22 -7.50 20.44
C ASN A 498 26.37 -6.97 19.26
N LEU A 499 25.78 -7.85 18.45
CA LEU A 499 24.83 -7.48 17.39
C LEU A 499 23.49 -7.00 17.97
N LYS A 500 23.10 -7.44 19.19
CA LYS A 500 21.84 -7.04 19.82
C LYS A 500 21.83 -5.59 20.31
N GLN A 501 22.97 -4.99 20.63
CA GLN A 501 23.01 -3.61 21.15
C GLN A 501 22.77 -2.51 20.08
N GLU A 502 22.90 -2.83 18.78
CA GLU A 502 22.64 -1.88 17.67
C GLU A 502 21.55 -2.34 16.67
N LEU A 503 21.07 -3.57 16.82
CA LEU A 503 19.88 -4.05 16.14
C LEU A 503 18.68 -3.76 17.04
N ASN A 504 17.57 -3.31 16.47
CA ASN A 504 16.31 -3.47 17.17
C ASN A 504 16.12 -4.97 17.42
N ASP A 505 15.57 -5.36 18.58
CA ASP A 505 15.37 -6.76 19.00
C ASP A 505 14.66 -7.66 17.94
N CYS A 506 14.06 -7.04 16.93
CA CYS A 506 13.25 -7.66 15.89
C CYS A 506 13.98 -7.89 14.55
N ASP A 507 15.23 -7.44 14.37
CA ASP A 507 15.98 -7.57 13.11
C ASP A 507 16.91 -8.81 13.14
N TYR A 508 16.81 -9.71 12.14
CA TYR A 508 17.74 -10.85 11.98
C TYR A 508 18.51 -10.82 10.66
N VAL A 509 19.70 -11.41 10.64
CA VAL A 509 20.57 -11.46 9.44
C VAL A 509 20.03 -12.50 8.46
N GLU A 510 19.71 -12.07 7.24
CA GLU A 510 19.26 -12.95 6.16
C GLU A 510 20.43 -13.43 5.29
N SER A 511 21.37 -12.53 4.97
CA SER A 511 22.54 -12.88 4.15
C SER A 511 23.68 -11.89 4.35
N THR A 512 24.90 -12.40 4.28
CA THR A 512 26.14 -11.61 4.23
C THR A 512 26.84 -11.88 2.91
N LYS A 513 27.25 -10.82 2.19
CA LYS A 513 27.91 -10.93 0.88
C LYS A 513 29.13 -10.02 0.81
N PRO A 514 30.30 -10.47 0.34
CA PRO A 514 31.42 -9.58 0.05
C PRO A 514 31.04 -8.60 -1.07
N ILE A 515 31.45 -7.34 -0.95
CA ILE A 515 31.24 -6.30 -1.97
C ILE A 515 32.44 -6.28 -2.93
N ASN A 516 33.63 -6.55 -2.42
CA ASN A 516 34.89 -6.58 -3.14
C ASN A 516 35.92 -7.40 -2.35
N ASP A 517 37.07 -7.66 -2.97
CA ASP A 517 38.20 -8.37 -2.33
C ASP A 517 38.87 -7.55 -1.21
N THR A 518 38.44 -6.30 -1.01
CA THR A 518 39.10 -5.32 -0.12
C THR A 518 38.40 -5.17 1.24
N ASN A 519 38.00 -6.29 1.83
CA ASN A 519 37.47 -6.37 3.20
C ASN A 519 36.11 -5.69 3.44
N LEU A 520 35.22 -5.50 2.45
CA LEU A 520 33.86 -5.00 2.69
C LEU A 520 32.78 -6.07 2.51
N HIS A 521 31.84 -6.15 3.45
CA HIS A 521 30.68 -7.04 3.39
C HIS A 521 29.38 -6.25 3.47
N GLN A 522 28.42 -6.60 2.62
CA GLN A 522 27.03 -6.17 2.73
C GLN A 522 26.25 -7.20 3.56
N ILE A 523 25.73 -6.76 4.70
CA ILE A 523 24.79 -7.53 5.52
C ILE A 523 23.38 -7.08 5.19
N LYS A 524 22.50 -8.05 4.91
CA LYS A 524 21.08 -7.86 4.66
C LYS A 524 20.30 -8.33 5.89
N PHE A 525 19.54 -7.42 6.48
CA PHE A 525 18.70 -7.67 7.66
C PHE A 525 17.22 -7.71 7.25
N HIS A 526 16.46 -8.51 7.99
CA HIS A 526 15.03 -8.64 7.86
C HIS A 526 14.35 -8.23 9.16
N ASN A 527 13.31 -7.40 9.07
CA ASN A 527 12.49 -7.02 10.21
C ASN A 527 11.37 -8.06 10.39
N SER A 528 11.34 -8.75 11.54
CA SER A 528 10.32 -9.75 11.85
C SER A 528 8.91 -9.16 12.03
N GLN A 529 8.78 -7.95 12.59
CA GLN A 529 7.49 -7.29 12.77
C GLN A 529 6.92 -6.72 11.47
N HIS A 530 7.78 -6.38 10.51
CA HIS A 530 7.41 -5.70 9.26
C HIS A 530 8.03 -6.40 8.04
N ILE A 531 7.56 -7.63 7.78
CA ILE A 531 8.11 -8.52 6.75
C ILE A 531 7.93 -7.94 5.34
N TYR A 532 6.78 -7.33 5.07
CA TYR A 532 6.38 -6.91 3.73
C TYR A 532 6.29 -5.40 3.58
N ASP A 533 6.71 -4.93 2.40
CA ASP A 533 6.59 -3.53 2.00
C ASP A 533 5.12 -3.20 1.77
N THR A 534 4.27 -4.15 1.37
CA THR A 534 2.84 -3.90 1.13
C THR A 534 1.94 -4.92 1.82
N HIS A 535 0.74 -4.49 2.22
CA HIS A 535 -0.29 -5.38 2.77
C HIS A 535 -0.98 -6.26 1.71
N TRP A 536 -0.71 -6.01 0.43
CA TRP A 536 -1.12 -6.87 -0.66
C TRP A 536 -0.27 -8.13 -0.78
N ALA A 537 0.81 -8.29 0.02
CA ALA A 537 1.62 -9.49 0.03
C ALA A 537 0.84 -10.78 0.31
N ARG A 538 -0.32 -10.67 0.99
CA ARG A 538 -1.29 -11.76 1.19
C ARG A 538 -1.62 -12.53 -0.08
N ILE A 539 -1.62 -11.87 -1.23
CA ILE A 539 -2.01 -12.49 -2.50
C ILE A 539 -0.97 -13.48 -3.06
N VAL A 540 0.31 -13.30 -2.71
CA VAL A 540 1.42 -13.94 -3.41
C VAL A 540 1.41 -15.47 -3.28
N PRO A 541 1.21 -16.06 -2.10
CA PRO A 541 1.09 -17.51 -1.98
C PRO A 541 -0.02 -18.10 -2.87
N PHE A 542 -1.15 -17.40 -2.97
CA PHE A 542 -2.33 -17.85 -3.70
C PHE A 542 -2.14 -17.76 -5.22
N ILE A 543 -1.52 -16.69 -5.73
CA ILE A 543 -1.20 -16.58 -7.16
C ILE A 543 -0.24 -17.69 -7.60
N ILE A 544 0.83 -17.91 -6.83
CA ILE A 544 1.87 -18.87 -7.23
C ILE A 544 1.32 -20.30 -7.13
N SER A 545 0.65 -20.65 -6.02
CA SER A 545 0.01 -21.97 -5.86
C SER A 545 -1.06 -22.23 -6.92
N ARG A 546 -1.88 -21.22 -7.26
CA ARG A 546 -2.83 -21.37 -8.37
C ARG A 546 -2.12 -21.61 -9.70
N GLY A 547 -1.02 -20.90 -9.98
CA GLY A 547 -0.19 -21.13 -11.16
C GLY A 547 0.38 -22.55 -11.22
N ARG A 548 0.87 -23.08 -10.10
CA ARG A 548 1.33 -24.48 -10.02
C ARG A 548 0.21 -25.46 -10.35
N SER A 549 -0.96 -25.32 -9.71
CA SER A 549 -2.11 -26.20 -9.95
C SER A 549 -2.61 -26.11 -11.39
N MET A 550 -2.63 -24.92 -11.99
CA MET A 550 -3.06 -24.70 -13.38
C MET A 550 -2.13 -25.44 -14.36
N VAL A 551 -0.82 -25.19 -14.28
CA VAL A 551 0.17 -25.84 -15.16
C VAL A 551 0.21 -27.34 -14.91
N GLY A 552 0.14 -27.76 -13.64
CA GLY A 552 0.02 -29.16 -13.26
C GLY A 552 -1.19 -29.85 -13.88
N ASN A 553 -2.37 -29.22 -13.86
CA ASN A 553 -3.59 -29.73 -14.48
C ASN A 553 -3.49 -29.85 -16.00
N ILE A 554 -2.87 -28.86 -16.66
CA ILE A 554 -2.68 -28.85 -18.12
C ILE A 554 -1.75 -30.00 -18.55
N MET A 555 -0.70 -30.28 -17.77
CA MET A 555 0.27 -31.32 -18.08
C MET A 555 -0.19 -32.73 -17.69
N LEU A 556 -1.09 -32.86 -16.70
CA LEU A 556 -1.44 -34.14 -16.10
C LEU A 556 -1.89 -35.21 -17.12
N PRO A 557 -2.73 -34.90 -18.13
CA PRO A 557 -3.11 -35.88 -19.16
C PRO A 557 -1.96 -36.36 -20.06
N HIS A 558 -0.83 -35.64 -20.06
CA HIS A 558 0.31 -35.87 -20.95
C HIS A 558 1.61 -36.10 -20.18
N ILE A 559 1.53 -36.40 -18.88
CA ILE A 559 2.65 -36.28 -17.94
C ILE A 559 3.85 -37.18 -18.27
N ASP A 560 3.61 -38.31 -18.93
CA ASP A 560 4.66 -39.25 -19.36
C ASP A 560 5.49 -38.70 -20.52
N ASN A 561 4.88 -37.84 -21.34
CA ASN A 561 5.55 -37.18 -22.45
C ASN A 561 6.30 -35.91 -22.02
N ILE A 562 6.00 -35.37 -20.83
CA ILE A 562 6.62 -34.14 -20.33
C ILE A 562 8.02 -34.41 -19.80
N LYS A 563 9.01 -33.71 -20.36
CA LYS A 563 10.43 -33.82 -19.97
C LYS A 563 10.94 -32.65 -19.16
N ARG A 564 10.24 -31.51 -19.21
CA ARG A 564 10.61 -30.32 -18.44
C ARG A 564 9.42 -29.39 -18.25
N VAL A 565 9.33 -28.79 -17.08
CA VAL A 565 8.47 -27.64 -16.78
C VAL A 565 9.26 -26.56 -16.06
N HIS A 566 9.01 -25.31 -16.42
CA HIS A 566 9.58 -24.15 -15.75
C HIS A 566 8.56 -23.00 -15.72
N THR A 567 7.89 -22.86 -14.58
CA THR A 567 6.83 -21.87 -14.34
C THR A 567 5.60 -22.14 -15.20
N ASP A 568 5.43 -21.42 -16.30
CA ASP A 568 4.32 -21.44 -17.24
C ASP A 568 4.62 -22.17 -18.54
N GLY A 569 5.89 -22.54 -18.77
CA GLY A 569 6.33 -23.26 -19.96
C GLY A 569 6.73 -24.70 -19.69
N PHE A 570 6.42 -25.60 -20.63
CA PHE A 570 6.75 -27.02 -20.55
C PHE A 570 7.16 -27.61 -21.91
N TYR A 571 7.81 -28.77 -21.86
CA TYR A 571 8.39 -29.46 -23.02
C TYR A 571 7.88 -30.90 -23.09
N SER A 572 7.41 -31.30 -24.27
CA SER A 572 6.88 -32.63 -24.56
C SER A 572 7.72 -33.32 -25.65
N VAL A 573 7.83 -34.65 -25.60
CA VAL A 573 8.45 -35.46 -26.68
C VAL A 573 7.51 -35.69 -27.86
N VAL A 574 6.21 -35.47 -27.67
CA VAL A 574 5.19 -35.53 -28.72
C VAL A 574 4.51 -34.19 -28.89
N GLU A 575 3.99 -33.95 -30.10
CA GLU A 575 3.12 -32.81 -30.34
C GLU A 575 1.80 -32.98 -29.57
N LEU A 576 1.40 -31.93 -28.87
CA LEU A 576 0.18 -31.87 -28.06
C LEU A 576 -0.82 -30.88 -28.67
N SER A 577 -2.09 -31.27 -28.65
CA SER A 577 -3.23 -30.40 -28.99
C SER A 577 -4.05 -30.10 -27.74
N PHE A 578 -4.63 -28.89 -27.70
CA PHE A 578 -5.46 -28.43 -26.60
C PHE A 578 -6.75 -27.82 -27.14
N GLU A 579 -7.88 -28.40 -26.75
CA GLU A 579 -9.23 -27.96 -27.14
C GLU A 579 -10.09 -27.68 -25.90
N LYS A 580 -11.08 -26.78 -26.05
CA LYS A 580 -11.99 -26.43 -24.95
C LYS A 580 -13.23 -27.31 -24.95
N ASN A 581 -13.44 -28.01 -23.85
CA ASN A 581 -14.57 -28.94 -23.70
C ASN A 581 -15.85 -28.23 -23.20
N GLY A 582 -16.14 -27.01 -23.66
CA GLY A 582 -17.33 -26.22 -23.29
C GLY A 582 -17.38 -25.63 -21.86
N ARG A 583 -16.59 -26.12 -20.90
CA ARG A 583 -16.55 -25.59 -19.52
C ARG A 583 -15.67 -24.33 -19.42
N GLN A 584 -16.19 -23.24 -18.85
CA GLN A 584 -15.42 -22.02 -18.54
C GLN A 584 -14.56 -22.19 -17.27
N ASN A 585 -13.57 -23.08 -17.34
CA ASN A 585 -12.55 -23.24 -16.29
C ASN A 585 -11.21 -22.64 -16.77
N LEU A 586 -10.47 -22.02 -15.85
CA LEU A 586 -9.12 -21.50 -16.11
C LEU A 586 -8.16 -22.61 -16.57
N ASP A 587 -8.35 -23.84 -16.10
CA ASP A 587 -7.50 -24.99 -16.44
C ASP A 587 -7.88 -25.65 -17.76
N ASN A 588 -9.06 -25.31 -18.31
CA ASN A 588 -9.55 -25.80 -19.61
C ASN A 588 -9.01 -24.90 -20.72
N VAL A 589 -7.78 -25.16 -21.12
CA VAL A 589 -7.03 -24.36 -22.08
C VAL A 589 -7.28 -24.83 -23.52
N LYS A 590 -7.12 -23.90 -24.47
CA LYS A 590 -7.04 -24.23 -25.90
C LYS A 590 -5.77 -23.65 -26.48
N MET A 591 -5.41 -24.10 -27.68
CA MET A 591 -4.40 -23.43 -28.49
C MET A 591 -4.86 -22.02 -28.89
N GLY A 592 -3.95 -21.04 -28.81
CA GLY A 592 -4.21 -19.70 -29.36
C GLY A 592 -3.41 -18.56 -28.69
N ASN A 593 -3.72 -17.34 -29.12
CA ASN A 593 -2.99 -16.14 -28.69
C ASN A 593 -3.65 -15.36 -27.54
N ASP A 594 -4.84 -15.78 -27.09
CA ASP A 594 -5.54 -15.12 -25.99
C ASP A 594 -4.84 -15.38 -24.64
N ILE A 595 -5.08 -14.49 -23.69
CA ILE A 595 -4.58 -14.62 -22.31
C ILE A 595 -5.11 -15.91 -21.68
N GLY A 596 -4.20 -16.75 -21.19
CA GLY A 596 -4.50 -18.04 -20.55
C GLY A 596 -4.58 -19.22 -21.52
N ASN A 597 -4.49 -19.00 -22.84
CA ASN A 597 -4.37 -20.09 -23.81
C ASN A 597 -2.94 -20.65 -23.85
N ILE A 598 -2.78 -21.83 -24.43
CA ILE A 598 -1.48 -22.43 -24.72
C ILE A 598 -0.97 -21.90 -26.06
N SER A 599 0.29 -21.48 -26.08
CA SER A 599 1.03 -21.22 -27.32
C SER A 599 2.10 -22.27 -27.55
N PHE A 600 2.13 -22.81 -28.77
CA PHE A 600 3.27 -23.53 -29.29
C PHE A 600 4.39 -22.53 -29.59
N GLU A 601 5.57 -22.75 -29.01
CA GLU A 601 6.73 -21.86 -29.15
C GLU A 601 7.83 -22.44 -30.04
N GLY A 602 7.69 -23.68 -30.50
CA GLY A 602 8.58 -24.29 -31.48
C GLY A 602 8.90 -25.76 -31.20
N PHE A 603 9.55 -26.37 -32.18
CA PHE A 603 10.05 -27.74 -32.16
C PHE A 603 11.55 -27.75 -32.39
N ASN A 604 12.28 -28.66 -31.73
CA ASN A 604 13.67 -28.93 -32.03
C ASN A 604 13.95 -30.43 -31.97
N GLN A 605 14.60 -30.96 -33.00
CA GLN A 605 14.92 -32.39 -33.14
C GLN A 605 16.01 -32.88 -32.17
N ASN A 606 16.96 -32.01 -31.81
CA ASN A 606 18.20 -32.32 -31.09
C ASN A 606 18.32 -31.45 -29.83
N ALA A 607 17.27 -31.42 -29.01
CA ALA A 607 17.26 -30.63 -27.81
C ALA A 607 17.92 -31.37 -26.64
N THR A 608 18.59 -30.63 -25.76
CA THR A 608 19.22 -31.21 -24.55
C THR A 608 18.77 -30.52 -23.27
N ILE A 609 18.40 -31.31 -22.27
CA ILE A 609 17.96 -30.85 -20.95
C ILE A 609 19.08 -31.05 -19.93
N HIS A 610 19.66 -29.94 -19.47
CA HIS A 610 20.64 -29.94 -18.38
C HIS A 610 20.05 -29.34 -17.09
N LYS A 611 19.47 -30.20 -16.25
CA LYS A 611 18.80 -29.81 -14.99
C LYS A 611 17.79 -28.68 -15.28
N LEU A 612 17.78 -27.62 -14.47
CA LEU A 612 16.87 -26.49 -14.61
C LEU A 612 17.41 -25.37 -15.51
N LYS A 613 18.53 -25.59 -16.22
CA LYS A 613 19.06 -24.60 -17.18
C LYS A 613 18.09 -24.40 -18.35
N LYS A 614 18.36 -23.37 -19.17
CA LYS A 614 17.70 -23.23 -20.46
C LYS A 614 17.94 -24.48 -21.31
N VAL A 615 16.91 -24.96 -22.00
CA VAL A 615 17.00 -26.13 -22.88
C VAL A 615 17.85 -25.73 -24.09
N GLN A 616 18.90 -26.50 -24.37
CA GLN A 616 19.72 -26.30 -25.56
C GLN A 616 18.93 -26.73 -26.81
N GLY A 617 19.10 -25.99 -27.91
CA GLY A 617 18.32 -26.18 -29.14
C GLY A 617 17.12 -25.24 -29.28
N PHE A 618 16.76 -24.49 -28.23
CA PHE A 618 15.74 -23.44 -28.30
C PHE A 618 16.37 -22.07 -28.05
N ASN A 619 16.00 -21.08 -28.88
CA ASN A 619 16.42 -19.68 -28.72
C ASN A 619 15.74 -18.98 -27.53
#